data_AF-A0A183HJ48-F1
#
_entry.id   AF-A0A183HJ48-F1
#
_cell.length_a   1.000
_cell.length_b   1.000
_cell.length_c   1.000
_cell.angle_alpha   90.00
_cell.angle_beta   90.00
_cell.angle_gamma   90.00
#
_symmetry.space_group_name_H-M   'P 1'
#
loop_
_entity.id
_entity.type
_entity.pdbx_description
1 polymer ?
#
loop_
_entity_poly.entity_id
_entity_poly.type
_entity_poly.pdbx_seq_one_letter_code
_entity_poly.pdbx_strand_id
1 'polypeptide(L)'
;MLVGIPPFQGDTITDIYAEMLTGRIHFPKKMDYFIKDFIKMLLQLDPAKRLGNLKGGVADIKIHKWFSDIIWDDVINMKITVIFATFTCNIIYAKFYEFDSFQKF
;
A
#
# COMPACT_ATOMS: atom_id res chain seq x y z
N MET A 1 7.45 -5.41 -1.39
CA MET A 1 8.38 -4.41 -0.81
C MET A 1 8.73 -4.71 0.65
N LEU A 2 7.76 -4.94 1.55
CA LEU A 2 8.06 -5.19 2.98
C LEU A 2 8.68 -6.55 3.31
N VAL A 3 8.26 -7.61 2.61
CA VAL A 3 8.74 -9.00 2.83
C VAL A 3 9.50 -9.54 1.62
N GLY A 4 9.48 -8.83 0.50
CA GLY A 4 10.09 -9.29 -0.77
C GLY A 4 9.32 -10.39 -1.49
N ILE A 5 8.17 -10.85 -0.96
CA ILE A 5 7.35 -11.94 -1.49
C ILE A 5 5.91 -11.44 -1.68
N PRO A 6 5.20 -11.84 -2.76
CA PRO A 6 3.79 -11.49 -2.94
C PRO A 6 2.89 -12.17 -1.89
N PRO A 7 1.73 -11.57 -1.56
CA PRO A 7 0.84 -12.08 -0.50
C PRO A 7 0.07 -13.35 -0.88
N PHE A 8 -0.15 -13.60 -2.17
CA PHE A 8 -0.81 -14.80 -2.70
C PHE A 8 0.16 -15.51 -3.65
N GLN A 9 0.32 -16.82 -3.48
CA GLN A 9 1.27 -17.68 -4.15
C GLN A 9 0.62 -19.01 -4.53
N GLY A 10 1.00 -19.55 -5.68
CA GLY A 10 0.52 -20.85 -6.13
C GLY A 10 1.37 -21.32 -7.30
N ASP A 11 1.34 -22.63 -7.54
CA ASP A 11 2.08 -23.25 -8.64
C ASP A 11 1.37 -22.97 -9.98
N THR A 12 0.05 -22.86 -9.96
CA THR A 12 -0.76 -22.50 -11.11
C THR A 12 -1.53 -21.19 -10.89
N ILE A 13 -1.94 -20.56 -11.99
CA ILE A 13 -2.76 -19.34 -11.96
C ILE A 13 -4.09 -19.58 -11.21
N THR A 14 -4.67 -20.77 -11.36
CA THR A 14 -5.90 -21.16 -10.66
C THR A 14 -5.71 -21.22 -9.15
N ASP A 15 -4.56 -21.69 -8.68
CA ASP A 15 -4.25 -21.75 -7.25
C ASP A 15 -4.09 -20.35 -6.66
N ILE A 16 -3.42 -19.45 -7.40
CA ILE A 16 -3.26 -18.04 -7.00
C ILE A 16 -4.65 -17.38 -6.84
N TYR A 17 -5.56 -17.60 -7.80
CA TYR A 17 -6.92 -17.06 -7.70
C TYR A 17 -7.71 -17.67 -6.55
N ALA A 18 -7.58 -18.97 -6.32
CA ALA A 18 -8.22 -19.63 -5.18
C ALA A 18 -7.74 -19.01 -3.86
N GLU A 19 -6.45 -18.75 -3.72
CA GLU A 19 -5.90 -18.12 -2.51
C GLU A 19 -6.37 -16.68 -2.34
N MET A 20 -6.40 -15.88 -3.42
CA MET A 20 -6.96 -14.53 -3.43
C MET A 20 -8.41 -14.51 -2.92
N LEU A 21 -9.22 -15.45 -3.39
CA LEU A 21 -10.62 -15.59 -2.98
C LEU A 21 -10.76 -16.05 -1.52
N THR A 22 -9.79 -16.78 -0.98
CA THR A 22 -9.80 -17.13 0.45
C THR A 22 -9.48 -15.93 1.35
N GLY A 23 -8.81 -14.90 0.82
CA GLY A 23 -8.40 -13.71 1.59
C GLY A 23 -7.42 -14.00 2.73
N ARG A 24 -6.80 -15.19 2.75
CA ARG A 24 -5.84 -15.57 3.79
C ARG A 24 -4.45 -15.09 3.40
N ILE A 25 -3.86 -14.25 4.24
CA ILE A 25 -2.53 -13.68 4.00
C ILE A 25 -1.59 -14.20 5.09
N HIS A 26 -0.47 -14.78 4.68
CA HIS A 26 0.58 -15.21 5.59
C HIS A 26 1.54 -14.07 5.90
N PHE A 27 1.67 -13.72 7.18
CA PHE A 27 2.60 -12.70 7.64
C PHE A 27 3.79 -13.32 8.37
N PRO A 28 5.02 -12.83 8.14
CA PRO A 28 6.17 -13.21 8.94
C PRO A 28 5.97 -12.87 10.42
N LYS A 29 6.50 -13.70 11.32
CA LYS A 29 6.38 -13.49 12.78
C LYS A 29 6.91 -12.12 13.23
N LYS A 30 8.05 -11.70 12.67
CA LYS A 30 8.78 -10.46 13.04
C LYS A 30 8.16 -9.17 12.49
N MET A 31 7.09 -9.21 11.69
CA MET A 31 6.49 -8.00 11.16
C MET A 31 5.66 -7.27 12.24
N ASP A 32 5.77 -5.94 12.24
CA ASP A 32 5.04 -5.08 13.18
C ASP A 32 3.52 -5.25 13.07
N TYR A 33 2.84 -5.07 14.20
CA TYR A 33 1.39 -5.26 14.30
C TYR A 33 0.64 -4.23 13.44
N PHE A 34 1.02 -2.95 13.48
CA PHE A 34 0.32 -1.92 12.72
C PHE A 34 0.48 -2.12 11.22
N ILE A 35 1.64 -2.62 10.77
CA ILE A 35 1.86 -3.00 9.38
C ILE A 35 0.93 -4.16 8.97
N LYS A 36 0.84 -5.21 9.80
CA LYS A 36 -0.05 -6.35 9.51
C LYS A 36 -1.51 -5.91 9.43
N ASP A 37 -1.95 -5.07 10.36
CA ASP A 37 -3.31 -4.53 10.41
C ASP A 37 -3.62 -3.72 9.14
N PHE A 38 -2.72 -2.81 8.77
CA PHE A 38 -2.83 -2.01 7.56
C PHE A 38 -3.00 -2.86 6.30
N ILE A 39 -2.14 -3.87 6.12
CA ILE A 39 -2.19 -4.76 4.95
C ILE A 39 -3.50 -5.55 4.91
N LYS A 40 -4.00 -6.02 6.06
CA LYS A 40 -5.29 -6.72 6.13
C LYS A 40 -6.45 -5.82 5.74
N MET A 41 -6.46 -4.57 6.20
CA MET A 41 -7.52 -3.62 5.85
C MET A 41 -7.51 -3.23 4.36
N LEU A 42 -6.34 -3.21 3.73
CA LEU A 42 -6.21 -2.99 2.28
C LEU A 42 -6.60 -4.21 1.45
N LEU A 43 -6.19 -5.41 1.86
CA LEU A 43 -6.45 -6.65 1.14
C LEU A 43 -7.75 -7.32 1.58
N GLN A 44 -8.78 -6.51 1.82
CA GLN A 44 -10.09 -6.98 2.21
C GLN A 44 -10.86 -7.51 0.98
N LEU A 45 -11.46 -8.70 1.14
CA LEU A 45 -12.22 -9.37 0.08
C LEU A 45 -13.48 -8.55 -0.30
N ASP A 46 -14.18 -8.05 0.71
CA ASP A 46 -15.32 -7.14 0.54
C ASP A 46 -14.83 -5.70 0.26
N PRO A 47 -15.10 -5.13 -0.93
CA PRO A 47 -14.69 -3.78 -1.26
C PRO A 47 -15.28 -2.73 -0.32
N ALA A 48 -16.49 -2.93 0.21
CA ALA A 48 -17.15 -1.95 1.07
C ALA A 48 -16.47 -1.79 2.43
N LYS A 49 -15.67 -2.78 2.84
CA LYS A 49 -14.89 -2.78 4.09
C LYS A 49 -13.41 -2.49 3.85
N ARG A 50 -13.02 -2.30 2.59
CA ARG A 50 -11.63 -2.07 2.19
C ARG A 50 -11.21 -0.65 2.53
N LEU A 51 -10.06 -0.51 3.17
CA LEU A 51 -9.46 0.79 3.42
C LEU A 51 -9.26 1.55 2.11
N GLY A 52 -9.65 2.82 2.07
CA GLY A 52 -9.70 3.61 0.83
C GLY A 52 -11.06 3.66 0.15
N ASN A 53 -11.96 2.70 0.42
CA ASN A 53 -13.35 2.68 -0.07
C ASN A 53 -14.38 2.83 1.07
N LEU A 54 -13.89 3.18 2.26
CA LEU A 54 -14.72 3.56 3.41
C LEU A 54 -15.23 5.00 3.23
N LYS A 55 -16.07 5.47 4.17
CA LYS A 55 -16.62 6.83 4.15
C LYS A 55 -15.55 7.93 4.13
N GLY A 56 -14.40 7.71 4.78
CA GLY A 56 -13.28 8.65 4.78
C GLY A 56 -12.37 8.53 3.57
N GLY A 57 -12.60 7.56 2.68
CA GLY A 57 -11.82 7.34 1.45
C GLY A 57 -10.32 7.31 1.72
N VAL A 58 -9.58 8.19 1.06
CA VAL A 58 -8.12 8.32 1.22
C VAL A 58 -7.69 8.84 2.60
N ALA A 59 -8.55 9.58 3.32
CA ALA A 59 -8.20 10.09 4.64
C ALA A 59 -7.98 8.95 5.65
N ASP A 60 -8.76 7.87 5.54
CA ASP A 60 -8.62 6.69 6.39
C ASP A 60 -7.27 5.98 6.18
N ILE A 61 -6.72 6.05 4.96
CA ILE A 61 -5.37 5.56 4.67
C ILE A 61 -4.34 6.44 5.37
N LYS A 62 -4.46 7.77 5.23
CA LYS A 62 -3.50 8.75 5.77
C LYS A 62 -3.44 8.77 7.30
N ILE A 63 -4.56 8.51 7.97
CA ILE A 63 -4.71 8.53 9.44
C ILE A 63 -4.24 7.21 10.08
N HIS A 64 -4.05 6.15 9.29
CA HIS A 64 -3.66 4.86 9.82
C HIS A 64 -2.33 4.93 10.59
N LYS A 65 -2.22 4.20 11.71
CA LYS A 65 -1.04 4.21 12.60
C LYS A 65 0.28 3.87 11.91
N TRP A 66 0.24 3.14 10.80
CA TRP A 66 1.44 2.86 10.00
C TRP A 66 2.08 4.15 9.43
N PHE A 67 1.28 5.20 9.21
CA PHE A 67 1.73 6.49 8.72
C PHE A 67 1.75 7.57 9.81
N SER A 68 1.72 7.21 11.10
CA SER A 68 1.70 8.19 12.20
C SER A 68 2.88 9.16 12.18
N ASP A 69 4.02 8.69 11.69
CA ASP A 69 5.28 9.43 11.72
C ASP A 69 5.46 10.30 10.46
N ILE A 70 4.51 10.22 9.50
CA ILE A 70 4.57 10.96 8.25
C ILE A 70 3.73 12.24 8.34
N ILE A 71 4.40 13.38 8.18
CA ILE A 71 3.73 14.67 7.96
C ILE A 71 3.47 14.80 6.46
N TRP A 72 2.21 14.62 6.06
CA TRP A 72 1.82 14.64 4.64
C TRP A 72 2.13 15.96 3.93
N ASP A 73 2.10 17.09 4.65
CA ASP A 73 2.49 18.39 4.09
C ASP A 73 3.97 18.44 3.72
N ASP A 74 4.84 17.76 4.48
CA ASP A 74 6.27 17.68 4.17
C ASP A 74 6.54 16.75 2.98
N VAL A 75 5.71 15.72 2.78
CA VAL A 75 5.74 14.88 1.58
C VAL A 75 5.45 15.73 0.33
N ILE A 76 4.36 16.51 0.37
CA ILE A 76 3.91 17.33 -0.77
C ILE A 76 4.94 18.42 -1.09
N ASN A 77 5.51 19.03 -0.04
CA ASN A 77 6.54 20.07 -0.19
C ASN A 77 7.95 19.49 -0.44
N MET A 78 8.09 18.18 -0.64
CA MET A 78 9.37 17.49 -0.89
C MET A 78 10.43 17.76 0.18
N LYS A 79 10.03 17.95 1.44
CA LYS A 79 10.92 18.24 2.56
C LYS A 79 11.45 16.99 3.25
N ILE A 80 10.87 15.83 2.95
CA ILE A 80 11.28 14.55 3.53
C ILE A 80 12.58 14.08 2.88
N THR A 81 13.51 13.62 3.71
CA THR A 81 14.76 13.02 3.25
C THR A 81 14.50 11.62 2.69
N VAL A 82 14.86 11.41 1.43
CA VAL A 82 14.71 10.09 0.78
C VAL A 82 15.86 9.18 1.22
N ILE A 83 15.52 7.97 1.67
CA ILE A 83 16.47 6.99 2.20
C ILE A 83 17.35 6.39 1.08
N PHE A 84 16.85 6.39 -0.16
CA PHE A 84 17.59 6.01 -1.37
C PHE A 84 17.58 7.17 -2.38
N ALA A 85 18.60 8.02 -2.34
CA ALA A 85 18.85 9.00 -3.38
C ALA A 85 19.76 8.39 -4.45
N THR A 86 19.20 7.88 -5.55
CA THR A 86 19.96 7.66 -6.77
C THR A 86 20.02 8.96 -7.56
N PHE A 87 21.15 9.24 -8.20
CA PHE A 87 21.52 10.52 -8.86
C PHE A 87 20.58 11.00 -10.00
N THR A 88 19.43 10.37 -10.24
CA THR A 88 18.49 10.67 -11.34
C THR A 88 17.10 11.07 -10.84
N CYS A 89 17.04 11.81 -9.72
CA CYS A 89 15.79 12.16 -9.04
C CYS A 89 14.76 12.89 -9.93
N ASN A 90 15.16 13.55 -11.02
CA ASN A 90 14.24 14.29 -11.90
C ASN A 90 13.27 13.43 -12.73
N ILE A 91 13.54 12.14 -12.97
CA ILE A 91 12.72 11.32 -13.90
C ILE A 91 11.60 10.56 -13.16
N ILE A 92 11.81 10.22 -11.88
CA ILE A 92 10.85 9.39 -11.13
C ILE A 92 9.63 10.21 -10.71
N TYR A 93 9.80 11.50 -10.39
CA TYR A 93 8.67 12.38 -10.03
C TYR A 93 7.67 12.53 -11.17
N ALA A 94 8.12 12.65 -12.43
CA ALA A 94 7.21 12.82 -13.56
C ALA A 94 6.26 11.61 -13.75
N LYS A 95 6.76 10.39 -13.55
CA LYS A 95 5.96 9.17 -13.71
C LYS A 95 4.99 8.91 -12.56
N PHE A 96 5.31 9.36 -11.34
CA PHE A 96 4.40 9.19 -10.21
C PHE A 96 3.17 10.11 -10.31
N TYR A 97 3.36 11.34 -10.80
CA TYR A 97 2.26 12.29 -11.05
C TYR A 97 1.35 11.89 -12.23
N GLU A 98 1.86 11.16 -13.22
CA GLU A 98 1.02 10.64 -14.32
C GLU A 98 -0.01 9.61 -13.84
N PHE A 99 0.25 8.89 -12.74
CA PHE A 99 -0.67 7.85 -12.24
C PHE A 99 -1.91 8.43 -11.54
N ASP A 100 -1.80 9.60 -10.89
CA ASP A 100 -2.93 10.29 -10.26
C ASP A 100 -3.94 10.86 -11.28
N SER A 101 -3.56 10.93 -12.56
CA SER A 101 -4.44 11.40 -13.64
C SER A 101 -5.50 10.35 -14.05
N PHE A 102 -5.37 9.10 -13.61
CA PHE A 102 -6.23 7.98 -14.02
C PHE A 102 -7.42 7.69 -13.09
N GLN A 103 -7.66 8.50 -12.04
CA GLN A 103 -8.83 8.36 -11.16
C GLN A 103 -10.04 9.25 -11.53
N LYS A 104 -10.09 9.79 -12.76
CA LYS A 104 -11.32 10.39 -13.31
C LYS A 104 -12.04 9.44 -14.26
N PHE A 105 -12.54 8.32 -13.77
CA PHE A 105 -13.67 7.57 -14.35
C PHE A 105 -14.44 6.84 -13.25
#